data_AF-A0A661F2P6-F1
#
_entry.id   AF-A0A661F2P6-F1
#
_cell.length_a   1.000
_cell.length_b   1.000
_cell.length_c   1.000
_cell.angle_alpha   90.00
_cell.angle_beta   90.00
_cell.angle_gamma   90.00
#
_symmetry.space_group_name_H-M   'P 1'
#
loop_
_entity.id
_entity.type
_entity.pdbx_description
1 polymer ?
#
loop_
_entity_poly.entity_id
_entity_poly.type
_entity_poly.pdbx_seq_one_letter_code
_entity_poly.pdbx_strand_id
1 'polypeptide(L)'
;MTTIAEALQQANSQLIDSDSPKLDAELLLLQLLEKPRTHLFCWPDEIVAEELLTQYKALIDSRASGTPIAHLTGQREFWSRDFRITSDTLIPRPDTELLIELALERLSNNTKGLVADLGTGSGVIGITIAIERP
;
A
#
# COMPACT_ATOMS: atom_id res chain seq x y z
N MET A 1 15.42 19.05 -16.30
CA MET A 1 14.14 18.36 -16.55
C MET A 1 14.41 16.88 -16.36
N THR A 2 13.57 16.19 -15.58
CA THR A 2 13.77 14.78 -15.24
C THR A 2 12.60 13.98 -15.78
N THR A 3 12.87 12.93 -16.54
CA THR A 3 11.86 12.02 -17.08
C THR A 3 11.38 11.01 -16.02
N ILE A 4 10.25 10.36 -16.26
CA ILE A 4 9.77 9.26 -15.42
C ILE A 4 10.84 8.17 -15.29
N ALA A 5 11.46 7.76 -16.41
CA ALA A 5 12.50 6.73 -16.40
C ALA A 5 13.72 7.13 -15.56
N GLU A 6 14.19 8.37 -15.69
CA GLU A 6 15.31 8.89 -14.90
C GLU A 6 14.98 8.96 -13.41
N ALA A 7 13.77 9.41 -13.05
CA ALA A 7 13.33 9.49 -11.66
C ALA A 7 13.29 8.10 -11.01
N LEU A 8 12.73 7.10 -11.70
CA LEU A 8 12.68 5.72 -11.23
C LEU A 8 14.08 5.09 -11.12
N GLN A 9 14.97 5.38 -12.06
CA GLN A 9 16.36 4.89 -12.00
C GLN A 9 17.09 5.46 -10.78
N GLN A 10 16.95 6.76 -10.53
CA GLN A 10 17.56 7.42 -9.36
C GLN A 10 17.01 6.85 -8.05
N ALA A 11 15.69 6.72 -7.92
CA ALA A 11 15.06 6.13 -6.74
C ALA A 11 15.54 4.70 -6.47
N ASN A 12 15.61 3.85 -7.50
CA ASN A 12 16.12 2.49 -7.39
C ASN A 12 17.54 2.41 -6.82
N SER A 13 18.41 3.36 -7.20
CA SER A 13 19.78 3.40 -6.70
C SER A 13 19.89 3.85 -5.24
N GLN A 14 18.86 4.50 -4.70
CA GLN A 14 18.83 4.98 -3.31
C GLN A 14 18.18 3.96 -2.35
N LEU A 15 17.23 3.16 -2.85
CA LEU A 15 16.49 2.17 -2.06
C LEU A 15 17.22 0.81 -1.92
N ILE A 16 18.54 0.82 -1.75
CA ILE A 16 19.36 -0.42 -1.76
C ILE A 16 18.99 -1.42 -0.66
N ASP A 17 18.47 -0.94 0.46
CA ASP A 17 18.08 -1.77 1.62
C ASP A 17 16.59 -2.17 1.62
N SER A 18 15.84 -1.79 0.57
CA SER A 18 14.47 -2.26 0.40
C SER A 18 14.46 -3.67 -0.17
N ASP A 19 13.52 -4.51 0.30
CA ASP A 19 13.25 -5.82 -0.31
C ASP A 19 12.63 -5.70 -1.71
N SER A 20 12.08 -4.53 -2.06
CA SER A 20 11.35 -4.28 -3.30
C SER A 20 11.61 -2.88 -3.89
N PRO A 21 12.87 -2.48 -4.15
CA PRO A 21 13.24 -1.11 -4.50
C PRO A 21 12.49 -0.58 -5.72
N LYS A 22 12.37 -1.42 -6.77
CA LYS A 22 11.67 -1.07 -8.01
C LYS A 22 10.19 -0.83 -7.78
N LEU A 23 9.54 -1.72 -7.03
CA LEU A 23 8.12 -1.59 -6.75
C LEU A 23 7.84 -0.36 -5.88
N ASP A 24 8.65 -0.14 -4.85
CA ASP A 24 8.52 1.01 -3.96
C ASP A 24 8.65 2.33 -4.73
N ALA A 25 9.67 2.43 -5.59
CA ALA A 25 9.89 3.60 -6.45
C ALA A 25 8.71 3.86 -7.39
N GLU A 26 8.17 2.80 -8.01
CA GLU A 26 6.99 2.89 -8.89
C GLU A 26 5.74 3.34 -8.12
N LEU A 27 5.46 2.74 -6.96
CA LEU A 27 4.26 3.04 -6.17
C LEU A 27 4.24 4.49 -5.67
N LEU A 28 5.37 4.98 -5.17
CA LEU A 28 5.48 6.36 -4.68
C LEU A 28 5.33 7.38 -5.82
N LEU A 29 5.86 7.08 -7.01
CA LEU A 29 5.70 7.96 -8.16
C LEU A 29 4.25 7.95 -8.67
N LEU A 30 3.63 6.78 -8.77
CA LEU A 30 2.25 6.63 -9.23
C LEU A 30 1.24 7.34 -8.32
N GLN A 31 1.47 7.33 -7.01
CA GLN A 31 0.65 8.07 -6.05
C GLN A 31 0.65 9.57 -6.33
N LEU A 32 1.80 10.14 -6.72
CA LEU A 32 1.93 11.56 -7.04
C LEU A 32 1.38 11.91 -8.42
N LEU A 33 1.52 11.00 -9.39
CA LEU A 33 1.03 11.20 -10.76
C LEU A 33 -0.49 10.97 -10.89
N GLU A 34 -1.10 10.24 -9.94
CA GLU A 34 -2.50 9.79 -10.01
C GLU A 34 -2.80 9.04 -11.32
N LYS A 35 -1.86 8.18 -11.74
CA LYS A 35 -1.95 7.38 -12.97
C LYS A 35 -1.95 5.88 -12.66
N PRO A 36 -2.48 5.04 -13.57
CA PRO A 36 -2.31 3.60 -13.46
C PRO A 36 -0.85 3.21 -13.74
N ARG A 37 -0.43 2.05 -13.21
CA ARG A 37 0.93 1.52 -13.38
C ARG A 37 1.36 1.39 -14.85
N THR A 38 0.43 1.14 -15.77
CA THR A 38 0.69 1.09 -17.22
C THR A 38 1.28 2.39 -17.77
N HIS A 39 0.99 3.53 -17.14
CA HIS A 39 1.48 4.82 -17.58
C HIS A 39 3.01 4.92 -17.54
N LEU A 40 3.67 4.35 -16.53
CA LEU A 40 5.14 4.34 -16.43
C LEU A 40 5.81 3.63 -17.61
N PHE A 41 5.14 2.63 -18.19
CA PHE A 41 5.66 1.85 -19.32
C PHE A 41 5.34 2.49 -20.67
N CYS A 42 4.18 3.14 -20.78
CA CYS A 42 3.74 3.79 -22.01
C CYS A 42 4.40 5.15 -22.25
N TRP A 43 4.77 5.87 -21.18
CA TRP A 43 5.36 7.21 -21.27
C TRP A 43 6.62 7.37 -20.40
N PRO A 44 7.66 6.55 -20.60
CA PRO A 44 8.89 6.63 -19.80
C PRO A 44 9.64 7.98 -19.95
N ASP A 45 9.50 8.62 -21.11
CA ASP A 45 10.17 9.88 -21.45
C ASP A 45 9.38 11.13 -21.04
N GLU A 46 8.20 10.97 -20.42
CA GLU A 46 7.40 12.10 -19.93
C GLU A 46 8.14 12.83 -18.81
N ILE A 47 8.13 14.16 -18.86
CA ILE A 47 8.82 15.01 -17.89
C ILE A 47 7.96 15.12 -16.63
N VAL A 48 8.55 14.81 -15.48
CA VAL A 48 7.91 15.01 -14.18
C VAL A 48 8.03 16.47 -13.77
N ALA A 49 6.92 17.08 -13.35
CA ALA A 49 6.91 18.45 -12.84
C ALA A 49 7.85 18.61 -11.63
N GLU A 50 8.49 19.77 -11.51
CA GLU A 50 9.53 20.00 -10.50
C GLU A 50 8.97 19.93 -9.06
N GLU A 51 7.72 20.37 -8.86
CA GLU A 51 7.01 20.26 -7.59
C GLU A 51 6.79 18.79 -7.20
N LEU A 52 6.36 17.95 -8.15
CA LEU A 52 6.15 16.51 -7.93
C LEU A 52 7.48 15.80 -7.71
N LEU A 53 8.53 16.18 -8.44
CA LEU A 53 9.87 15.61 -8.25
C LEU A 53 10.41 15.90 -6.84
N THR A 54 10.13 17.09 -6.30
CA THR A 54 10.51 17.47 -4.94
C THR A 54 9.79 16.61 -3.90
N GLN A 55 8.47 16.42 -4.06
CA GLN A 55 7.68 15.54 -3.20
C GLN A 55 8.14 14.07 -3.31
N TYR A 56 8.43 13.62 -4.53
CA TYR A 56 8.90 12.27 -4.79
C TYR A 56 10.22 11.98 -4.07
N LYS A 57 11.20 12.89 -4.17
CA LYS A 57 12.48 12.76 -3.46
C LYS A 57 12.28 12.65 -1.94
N ALA A 58 11.41 13.48 -1.35
CA ALA A 58 11.12 13.40 0.09
C ALA A 58 10.50 12.05 0.50
N LEU A 59 9.64 11.46 -0.35
CA LEU A 59 9.10 10.13 -0.14
C LEU A 59 10.18 9.04 -0.25
N ILE A 60 11.09 9.15 -1.23
CA ILE A 60 12.22 8.22 -1.39
C ILE A 60 13.16 8.30 -0.18
N ASP A 61 13.51 9.50 0.29
CA ASP A 61 14.35 9.69 1.48
C ASP A 61 13.70 9.05 2.71
N SER A 62 12.38 9.27 2.89
CA SER A 62 11.62 8.65 3.98
C SER A 62 11.61 7.13 3.86
N ARG A 63 11.45 6.58 2.66
CA ARG A 63 11.49 5.12 2.43
C ARG A 63 12.89 4.55 2.70
N ALA A 64 13.94 5.23 2.24
CA ALA A 64 15.34 4.86 2.46
C ALA A 64 15.70 4.85 3.96
N SER A 65 15.07 5.73 4.75
CA SER A 65 15.24 5.74 6.22
C SER A 65 14.53 4.58 6.95
N GLY A 66 13.80 3.72 6.23
CA GLY A 66 13.11 2.56 6.76
C GLY A 66 11.62 2.76 7.04
N THR A 67 11.04 3.90 6.63
CA THR A 67 9.59 4.09 6.75
C THR A 67 8.87 3.07 5.86
N PRO A 68 7.87 2.32 6.38
CA PRO A 68 7.14 1.35 5.58
C PRO A 68 6.40 1.99 4.40
N ILE A 69 6.40 1.32 3.24
CA ILE A 69 5.73 1.82 2.03
C ILE A 69 4.25 2.13 2.25
N ALA A 70 3.53 1.27 2.99
CA ALA A 70 2.10 1.45 3.28
C ALA A 70 1.79 2.71 4.10
N HIS A 71 2.74 3.20 4.90
CA HIS A 71 2.59 4.46 5.64
C HIS A 71 2.80 5.67 4.74
N LEU A 72 3.71 5.57 3.76
CA LEU A 72 3.96 6.63 2.77
C LEU A 72 2.80 6.73 1.76
N THR A 73 2.27 5.58 1.33
CA THR A 73 1.10 5.52 0.46
C THR A 73 -0.21 5.75 1.18
N GLY A 74 -0.22 5.61 2.51
CA GLY A 74 -1.43 5.71 3.33
C GLY A 74 -2.45 4.61 3.06
N GLN A 75 -2.06 3.55 2.33
CA GLN A 75 -2.95 2.47 1.93
C GLN A 75 -2.26 1.11 1.92
N ARG A 76 -3.05 0.06 2.16
CA ARG A 76 -2.63 -1.33 2.08
C ARG A 76 -3.76 -2.17 1.51
N GLU A 77 -3.48 -2.89 0.44
CA GLU A 77 -4.36 -3.96 -0.02
C GLU A 77 -4.33 -5.12 0.99
N PHE A 78 -5.51 -5.59 1.36
CA PHE A 78 -5.75 -6.75 2.22
C PHE A 78 -7.07 -7.41 1.80
N TRP A 79 -7.11 -8.73 1.63
CA TRP A 79 -8.30 -9.44 1.16
C TRP A 79 -8.90 -8.87 -0.15
N SER A 80 -8.03 -8.51 -1.11
CA SER A 80 -8.40 -7.87 -2.39
C SER A 80 -9.14 -6.53 -2.25
N ARG A 81 -8.93 -5.82 -1.15
CA ARG A 81 -9.53 -4.50 -0.86
C ARG A 81 -8.47 -3.53 -0.37
N ASP A 82 -8.58 -2.27 -0.79
CA ASP A 82 -7.73 -1.21 -0.29
C ASP A 82 -8.24 -0.67 1.05
N PHE A 83 -7.36 -0.68 2.05
CA PHE A 83 -7.61 -0.07 3.36
C PHE A 83 -6.71 1.13 3.57
N ARG A 84 -7.26 2.19 4.15
CA ARG A 84 -6.47 3.34 4.61
C ARG A 84 -5.65 2.94 5.84
N ILE A 85 -4.36 3.24 5.80
CA ILE A 85 -3.41 2.96 6.89
C ILE A 85 -2.77 4.27 7.34
N THR A 86 -2.55 4.40 8.64
CA THR A 86 -1.76 5.49 9.24
C THR A 86 -0.64 4.90 10.10
N SER A 87 0.32 5.75 10.48
CA SER A 87 1.39 5.40 11.42
C SER A 87 0.89 4.93 12.80
N ASP A 88 -0.37 5.20 13.14
CA ASP A 88 -0.97 4.86 14.44
C ASP A 88 -1.52 3.43 14.49
N THR A 89 -1.48 2.71 13.36
CA THR A 89 -2.04 1.37 13.22
C THR A 89 -1.00 0.37 12.72
N LEU A 90 -1.18 -0.91 13.06
CA LEU A 90 -0.37 -1.97 12.49
C LEU A 90 -0.73 -2.17 11.01
N ILE A 91 0.29 -2.29 10.15
CA ILE A 91 0.08 -2.65 8.75
C ILE A 91 -0.44 -4.10 8.67
N PRO A 92 -1.62 -4.33 8.05
CA PRO A 92 -2.18 -5.66 7.86
C PRO A 92 -1.18 -6.62 7.20
N ARG A 93 -1.01 -7.81 7.82
CA ARG A 93 -0.10 -8.85 7.35
C ARG A 93 -0.87 -9.93 6.58
N PRO A 94 -0.28 -10.55 5.55
CA PRO A 94 -0.92 -11.67 4.84
C PRO A 94 -1.38 -12.79 5.78
N ASP A 95 -0.61 -13.11 6.82
CA ASP A 95 -0.98 -14.15 7.80
C ASP A 95 -2.31 -13.86 8.53
N THR A 96 -2.75 -12.60 8.59
CA THR A 96 -4.05 -12.21 9.16
C THR A 96 -5.23 -12.67 8.29
N GLU A 97 -4.99 -12.97 7.01
CA GLU A 97 -6.00 -13.53 6.11
C GLU A 97 -6.45 -14.93 6.58
N LEU A 98 -5.52 -15.76 7.08
CA LEU A 98 -5.85 -17.08 7.65
C LEU A 98 -6.80 -16.97 8.85
N LEU A 99 -6.65 -15.95 9.69
CA LEU A 99 -7.56 -15.72 10.82
C LEU A 99 -9.00 -15.46 10.34
N ILE A 100 -9.15 -14.72 9.24
CA ILE A 100 -10.45 -14.44 8.63
C ILE A 100 -11.03 -15.70 8.01
N GLU A 101 -10.25 -16.48 7.27
CA GLU A 101 -10.68 -17.78 6.73
C GLU A 101 -11.28 -18.67 7.83
N LEU A 102 -10.51 -18.86 8.90
CA LEU A 102 -10.91 -19.67 10.04
C LEU A 102 -12.12 -19.12 10.80
N ALA A 103 -12.31 -17.79 10.81
CA ALA A 103 -13.50 -17.17 11.38
C ALA A 103 -14.73 -17.43 10.49
N LEU A 104 -14.60 -17.29 9.17
CA LEU A 104 -15.66 -17.49 8.19
C LEU A 104 -16.11 -18.95 8.09
N GLU A 105 -15.22 -19.91 8.33
CA GLU A 105 -15.57 -21.33 8.45
C GLU A 105 -16.47 -21.62 9.66
N ARG A 106 -16.24 -20.91 10.77
CA ARG A 106 -17.04 -21.04 11.99
C ARG A 106 -18.37 -20.28 11.91
N LEU A 107 -18.40 -19.18 11.18
CA LEU A 107 -19.58 -18.38 10.91
C LEU A 107 -20.37 -19.03 9.75
N SER A 108 -21.30 -19.92 10.09
CA SER A 108 -22.25 -20.45 9.12
C SER A 108 -22.99 -19.31 8.39
N ASN A 109 -23.37 -19.52 7.12
CA ASN A 109 -24.09 -18.51 6.34
C ASN A 109 -25.45 -18.09 6.95
N ASN A 110 -25.99 -18.88 7.89
CA ASN A 110 -27.25 -18.61 8.58
C ASN A 110 -27.07 -18.09 10.02
N THR A 111 -25.82 -17.83 10.45
CA THR A 111 -25.57 -17.36 11.81
C THR A 111 -25.92 -15.88 11.93
N LYS A 112 -26.96 -15.55 12.69
CA LYS A 112 -27.15 -14.20 13.25
C LYS A 112 -26.19 -13.98 14.42
N GLY A 113 -24.91 -14.22 14.19
CA GLY A 113 -23.87 -14.13 15.20
C GLY A 113 -23.42 -12.69 15.40
N LEU A 114 -23.13 -12.32 16.64
CA LEU A 114 -22.42 -11.08 16.94
C LEU A 114 -20.92 -11.37 16.94
N VAL A 115 -20.17 -10.69 16.07
CA VAL A 115 -18.71 -10.77 16.01
C VAL A 115 -18.11 -9.55 16.71
N ALA A 116 -17.05 -9.76 17.49
CA ALA A 116 -16.27 -8.69 18.10
C ALA A 116 -14.80 -8.78 17.65
N ASP A 117 -14.26 -7.67 17.14
CA ASP A 117 -12.86 -7.53 16.75
C ASP A 117 -12.11 -6.70 17.81
N LEU A 118 -11.31 -7.38 18.63
CA LEU A 118 -10.63 -6.77 19.77
C LEU A 118 -9.24 -6.29 19.34
N GLY A 119 -8.99 -4.99 19.48
CA GLY A 119 -7.75 -4.39 18.98
C GLY A 119 -7.76 -4.20 17.46
N THR A 120 -8.91 -3.85 16.91
CA THR A 120 -9.20 -3.80 15.45
C THR A 120 -8.20 -2.99 14.62
N GLY A 121 -7.50 -2.02 15.22
CA GLY A 121 -6.47 -1.23 14.53
C GLY A 121 -7.04 -0.54 13.29
N SER A 122 -6.57 -0.95 12.11
CA SER A 122 -7.04 -0.48 10.81
C SER A 122 -8.45 -0.95 10.43
N GLY A 123 -9.07 -1.84 11.22
CA GLY A 123 -10.42 -2.35 10.97
C GLY A 123 -10.50 -3.56 10.05
N VAL A 124 -9.36 -4.03 9.52
CA VAL A 124 -9.34 -4.98 8.40
C VAL A 124 -10.05 -6.29 8.69
N ILE A 125 -9.97 -6.82 9.91
CA ILE A 125 -10.60 -8.09 10.29
C ILE A 125 -12.12 -7.91 10.34
N GLY A 126 -12.60 -7.02 11.21
CA GLY A 126 -14.03 -6.80 11.39
C GLY A 126 -14.75 -6.36 10.11
N ILE A 127 -14.16 -5.45 9.34
CA ILE A 127 -14.73 -4.98 8.06
C ILE A 127 -14.82 -6.13 7.06
N THR A 128 -13.77 -6.92 6.91
CA THR A 128 -13.77 -8.04 5.96
C THR A 128 -14.80 -9.08 6.35
N ILE A 129 -14.87 -9.49 7.62
CA ILE A 129 -15.88 -10.45 8.10
C ILE A 129 -17.29 -9.94 7.85
N ALA A 130 -17.58 -8.66 8.13
CA ALA A 130 -18.90 -8.07 7.92
C ALA A 130 -19.29 -8.03 6.42
N ILE A 131 -18.33 -7.87 5.52
CA ILE A 131 -18.60 -7.90 4.07
C ILE A 131 -18.86 -9.34 3.59
N GLU A 132 -18.07 -10.31 4.06
CA GLU A 132 -18.21 -11.72 3.69
C GLU A 132 -19.43 -12.40 4.35
N ARG A 133 -19.95 -11.83 5.44
CA ARG A 133 -21.15 -12.26 6.18
C ARG A 133 -22.01 -11.05 6.58
N PRO A 134 -22.78 -10.49 5.63
CA PRO A 134 -23.61 -9.29 5.86
C PRO A 134 -24.85 -9.53 6.74
#